data_AF-A0A533X2I2-F1
#
_entry.id   AF-A0A533X2I2-F1
#
_cell.length_a   1.000
_cell.length_b   1.000
_cell.length_c   1.000
_cell.angle_alpha   90.00
_cell.angle_beta   90.00
_cell.angle_gamma   90.00
#
_symmetry.space_group_name_H-M   'P 1'
#
loop_
_entity.id
_entity.type
_entity.pdbx_description
1 polymer ?
#
loop_
_entity_poly.entity_id
_entity_poly.type
_entity_poly.pdbx_seq_one_letter_code
_entity_poly.pdbx_strand_id
1 'polypeptide(L)'
;MPSQGYATIGLKPAILTRLQKDTDDFYPGMFLPSALIIMMNEVKRGFYSVEMNNIRADFTGRYTSLTIRSDVKTWVEENYEKLEDDYVRKYKANSFTLFAGVFMLNMFESKAASQNNVVRIKEADFRWLVKEYENRKQEYRAKHGVQSFEQFADIFLKELLEKVNTAKRILTL
;
A
#
# COMPACT_ATOMS: atom_id res chain seq x y z
N MET A 1 -5.77 -18.01 -30.05
CA MET A 1 -5.09 -16.78 -30.53
C MET A 1 -4.19 -16.26 -29.41
N PRO A 2 -2.89 -16.01 -29.64
CA PRO A 2 -1.96 -15.59 -28.60
C PRO A 2 -2.07 -14.08 -28.37
N SER A 3 -3.04 -13.66 -27.56
CA SER A 3 -3.18 -12.30 -27.01
C SER A 3 -3.38 -12.31 -25.48
N GLN A 4 -3.37 -13.47 -24.86
CA GLN A 4 -3.94 -13.72 -23.52
C GLN A 4 -3.07 -13.26 -22.34
N GLY A 5 -2.11 -12.34 -22.53
CA GLY A 5 -1.27 -11.85 -21.44
C GLY A 5 -1.87 -10.67 -20.68
N TYR A 6 -2.52 -9.75 -21.39
CA TYR A 6 -2.98 -8.48 -20.85
C TYR A 6 -4.39 -8.15 -21.31
N ALA A 7 -5.09 -7.37 -20.49
CA ALA A 7 -6.42 -6.87 -20.75
C ALA A 7 -6.58 -5.45 -20.23
N THR A 8 -7.57 -4.73 -20.75
CA THR A 8 -7.81 -3.34 -20.41
C THR A 8 -9.08 -3.20 -19.58
N ILE A 9 -9.01 -2.41 -18.51
CA ILE A 9 -10.16 -2.00 -17.70
C ILE A 9 -10.34 -0.49 -17.82
N GLY A 10 -11.58 -0.04 -17.94
CA GLY A 10 -11.90 1.39 -17.87
C GLY A 10 -11.80 1.90 -16.44
N LEU A 11 -11.25 3.09 -16.23
CA LEU A 11 -11.20 3.75 -14.92
C LEU A 11 -11.51 5.23 -15.05
N LYS A 12 -11.97 5.85 -13.95
CA LYS A 12 -12.10 7.31 -13.89
C LYS A 12 -10.73 7.92 -13.61
N PRO A 13 -10.40 9.10 -14.20
CA PRO A 13 -9.07 9.69 -14.07
C PRO A 13 -8.65 9.93 -12.62
N ALA A 14 -9.54 10.46 -11.78
CA ALA A 14 -9.28 10.70 -10.37
C ALA A 14 -8.96 9.39 -9.60
N ILE A 15 -9.63 8.29 -9.95
CA ILE A 15 -9.35 6.96 -9.39
C ILE A 15 -7.97 6.49 -9.85
N LEU A 16 -7.64 6.62 -11.14
CA LEU A 16 -6.34 6.21 -11.66
C LEU A 16 -5.20 7.01 -11.00
N THR A 17 -5.33 8.33 -10.88
CA THR A 17 -4.34 9.18 -10.20
C THR A 17 -4.15 8.76 -8.75
N ARG A 18 -5.24 8.46 -8.03
CA ARG A 18 -5.15 7.97 -6.65
C ARG A 18 -4.44 6.61 -6.57
N LEU A 19 -4.82 5.66 -7.42
CA LEU A 19 -4.18 4.34 -7.46
C LEU A 19 -2.69 4.42 -7.81
N GLN A 20 -2.29 5.36 -8.69
CA GLN A 20 -0.88 5.61 -9.00
C GLN A 20 -0.14 6.15 -7.78
N LYS A 21 -0.71 7.15 -7.09
CA LYS A 21 -0.13 7.68 -5.85
C LYS A 21 0.01 6.59 -4.78
N ASP A 22 -1.03 5.80 -4.57
CA ASP A 22 -1.01 4.70 -3.60
C ASP A 22 0.01 3.62 -4.04
N THR A 23 0.21 3.42 -5.34
CA THR A 23 1.29 2.55 -5.83
C THR A 23 2.65 3.10 -5.45
N ASP A 24 2.92 4.38 -5.69
CA ASP A 24 4.20 5.01 -5.35
C ASP A 24 4.49 4.95 -3.84
N ASP A 25 3.45 5.06 -3.01
CA ASP A 25 3.56 5.04 -1.54
C ASP A 25 3.80 3.64 -0.95
N PHE A 26 3.29 2.57 -1.59
CA PHE A 26 3.38 1.20 -1.08
C PHE A 26 4.39 0.32 -1.84
N TYR A 27 4.66 0.67 -3.09
CA TYR A 27 5.57 -0.02 -4.00
C TYR A 27 6.44 1.00 -4.75
N PRO A 28 7.36 1.69 -4.05
CA PRO A 28 8.15 2.76 -4.65
C PRO A 28 8.90 2.30 -5.91
N GLY A 29 8.78 3.07 -6.99
CA GLY A 29 9.42 2.78 -8.28
C GLY A 29 8.71 1.71 -9.11
N MET A 30 7.55 1.22 -8.68
CA MET A 30 6.74 0.27 -9.46
C MET A 30 5.57 0.95 -10.19
N PHE A 31 5.20 0.38 -11.33
CA PHE A 31 3.97 0.76 -12.03
C PHE A 31 2.75 0.06 -11.44
N LEU A 32 1.60 0.75 -11.43
CA LEU A 32 0.32 0.23 -10.92
C LEU A 32 -0.03 -1.18 -11.44
N PRO A 33 0.08 -1.52 -12.74
CA PRO A 33 -0.21 -2.87 -13.22
C PRO A 33 0.64 -3.96 -12.53
N SER A 34 1.90 -3.65 -12.21
CA SER A 34 2.79 -4.58 -11.51
C SER A 34 2.42 -4.70 -10.03
N ALA A 35 2.07 -3.58 -9.39
CA ALA A 35 1.60 -3.57 -8.00
C ALA A 35 0.34 -4.40 -7.81
N LEU A 36 -0.62 -4.31 -8.74
CA LEU A 36 -1.86 -5.09 -8.69
C LEU A 36 -1.61 -6.60 -8.75
N ILE A 37 -0.60 -7.06 -9.49
CA ILE A 37 -0.20 -8.47 -9.51
C ILE A 37 0.29 -8.91 -8.12
N ILE A 38 1.15 -8.11 -7.48
CA ILE A 38 1.67 -8.40 -6.15
C ILE A 38 0.53 -8.44 -5.14
N MET A 39 -0.31 -7.41 -5.12
CA MET A 39 -1.44 -7.31 -4.19
C MET A 39 -2.43 -8.46 -4.35
N MET A 40 -2.79 -8.84 -5.58
CA MET A 40 -3.63 -10.01 -5.82
C MET A 40 -3.01 -11.26 -5.19
N ASN A 41 -1.71 -11.49 -5.37
CA ASN A 41 -1.03 -12.66 -4.80
C ASN A 41 -0.97 -12.60 -3.28
N GLU A 42 -0.77 -11.41 -2.70
CA GLU A 42 -0.77 -11.22 -1.25
C GLU A 42 -2.13 -11.55 -0.63
N VAL A 43 -3.21 -11.09 -1.25
CA VAL A 43 -4.59 -11.40 -0.84
C VAL A 43 -4.87 -12.89 -0.99
N LYS A 44 -4.55 -13.50 -2.13
CA LYS A 44 -4.74 -14.93 -2.37
C LYS A 44 -3.94 -15.81 -1.40
N ARG A 45 -2.79 -15.33 -0.90
CA ARG A 45 -1.97 -16.01 0.11
C ARG A 45 -2.43 -15.75 1.55
N GLY A 46 -3.45 -14.91 1.74
CA GLY A 46 -4.01 -14.62 3.06
C GLY A 46 -3.16 -13.68 3.91
N PHE A 47 -2.25 -12.89 3.33
CA PHE A 47 -1.52 -11.87 4.10
C PHE A 47 -2.46 -10.76 4.61
N TYR A 48 -3.53 -10.48 3.86
CA TYR A 48 -4.64 -9.63 4.28
C TYR A 48 -5.89 -9.94 3.44
N SER A 49 -7.06 -9.55 3.95
CA SER A 49 -8.34 -9.58 3.22
C SER A 49 -8.68 -8.20 2.66
N VAL A 50 -9.40 -8.16 1.55
CA VAL A 50 -9.90 -6.88 0.99
C VAL A 50 -11.18 -6.50 1.72
N GLU A 51 -11.07 -5.55 2.62
CA GLU A 51 -12.20 -5.05 3.39
C GLU A 51 -12.90 -3.89 2.67
N MET A 52 -14.20 -3.74 2.92
CA MET A 52 -14.97 -2.60 2.44
C MET A 52 -14.70 -1.38 3.33
N ASN A 53 -13.69 -0.58 2.99
CA ASN A 53 -13.29 0.60 3.75
C ASN A 53 -14.18 1.82 3.46
N ASN A 54 -14.15 2.84 4.31
CA ASN A 54 -14.90 4.08 4.08
C ASN A 54 -14.14 5.00 3.10
N ILE A 55 -14.21 4.65 1.81
CA ILE A 55 -13.51 5.35 0.75
C ILE A 55 -14.37 6.45 0.15
N ARG A 56 -13.84 7.68 0.11
CA ARG A 56 -14.35 8.75 -0.74
C ARG A 56 -13.70 8.63 -2.12
N ALA A 57 -14.47 8.14 -3.10
CA ALA A 57 -14.03 7.96 -4.47
C ALA A 57 -14.70 9.01 -5.38
N ASP A 58 -13.90 9.72 -6.18
CA ASP A 58 -14.38 10.66 -7.18
C ASP A 58 -14.49 9.97 -8.54
N PHE A 59 -15.71 9.86 -9.04
CA PHE A 59 -16.02 9.24 -10.33
C PHE A 59 -16.31 10.23 -11.46
N THR A 60 -15.92 11.49 -11.29
CA THR A 60 -16.08 12.50 -12.34
C THR A 60 -15.10 12.28 -13.50
N GLY A 61 -15.39 12.93 -14.63
CA GLY A 61 -14.56 12.88 -15.83
C GLY A 61 -14.87 11.73 -16.80
N ARG A 62 -14.19 11.76 -17.95
CA ARG A 62 -14.29 10.74 -19.01
C ARG A 62 -13.43 9.54 -18.66
N TYR A 63 -13.89 8.34 -19.03
CA TYR A 63 -13.14 7.12 -18.77
C TYR A 63 -11.78 7.15 -19.47
N THR A 64 -10.77 6.67 -18.75
CA THR A 64 -9.45 6.30 -19.26
C THR A 64 -9.29 4.79 -19.19
N SER A 65 -8.24 4.25 -19.78
CA SER A 65 -7.91 2.84 -19.77
C SER A 65 -6.72 2.54 -18.85
N LEU A 66 -6.77 1.40 -18.17
CA LEU A 66 -5.65 0.78 -17.50
C LEU A 66 -5.43 -0.62 -18.08
N THR A 67 -4.25 -0.84 -18.65
CA THR A 67 -3.84 -2.17 -19.13
C THR A 67 -3.20 -2.95 -17.99
N ILE A 68 -3.77 -4.11 -17.66
CA ILE A 68 -3.31 -5.00 -16.59
C ILE A 68 -3.14 -6.42 -17.12
N ARG A 69 -2.51 -7.30 -16.35
CA ARG A 69 -2.39 -8.72 -16.70
C ARG A 69 -3.77 -9.39 -16.66
N SER A 70 -4.02 -10.32 -17.58
CA SER A 70 -5.34 -10.93 -17.77
C SER A 70 -5.87 -11.64 -16.52
N ASP A 71 -5.00 -12.31 -15.77
CA ASP A 71 -5.36 -13.01 -14.54
C ASP A 71 -5.79 -12.06 -13.40
N VAL A 72 -5.23 -10.85 -13.35
CA VAL A 72 -5.69 -9.80 -12.43
C VAL A 72 -7.09 -9.35 -12.83
N LYS A 73 -7.34 -9.15 -14.14
CA LYS A 73 -8.69 -8.81 -14.62
C LYS A 73 -9.70 -9.90 -14.26
N THR A 74 -9.40 -11.16 -14.58
CA THR A 74 -10.27 -12.30 -14.24
C THR A 74 -10.55 -12.36 -12.74
N TRP A 75 -9.52 -12.15 -11.90
CA TRP A 75 -9.72 -12.12 -10.45
C TRP A 75 -10.62 -10.97 -10.00
N VAL A 76 -10.54 -9.77 -10.60
CA VAL A 76 -11.47 -8.67 -10.31
C VAL A 76 -12.90 -9.00 -10.77
N GLU A 77 -13.05 -9.65 -11.92
CA GLU A 77 -14.37 -10.12 -12.42
C GLU A 77 -14.99 -11.16 -11.46
N GLU A 78 -14.23 -12.13 -10.98
CA GLU A 78 -14.70 -13.12 -9.99
C GLU A 78 -15.13 -12.48 -8.67
N ASN A 79 -14.49 -11.37 -8.26
CA ASN A 79 -14.91 -10.62 -7.07
C ASN A 79 -16.14 -9.78 -7.34
N TYR A 80 -16.29 -9.23 -8.55
CA TYR A 80 -17.49 -8.49 -8.93
C TYR A 80 -18.73 -9.37 -8.83
N GLU A 81 -18.69 -10.59 -9.39
CA GLU A 81 -19.81 -11.55 -9.32
C GLU A 81 -20.25 -11.87 -7.88
N LYS A 82 -19.34 -11.79 -6.91
CA LYS A 82 -19.60 -12.13 -5.50
C LYS A 82 -20.02 -10.93 -4.65
N LEU A 83 -19.51 -9.74 -4.98
CA LEU A 83 -19.54 -8.56 -4.11
C LEU A 83 -20.31 -7.38 -4.73
N GLU A 84 -20.83 -7.51 -5.95
CA GLU A 84 -21.51 -6.43 -6.67
C GLU A 84 -22.60 -5.78 -5.81
N ASP A 85 -23.52 -6.56 -5.24
CA ASP A 85 -24.64 -6.03 -4.47
C ASP A 85 -24.20 -5.18 -3.28
N ASP A 86 -23.16 -5.63 -2.55
CA ASP A 86 -22.63 -4.90 -1.40
C ASP A 86 -21.93 -3.60 -1.83
N TYR A 87 -21.20 -3.65 -2.95
CA TYR A 87 -20.53 -2.48 -3.51
C TYR A 87 -21.52 -1.46 -4.11
N VAL A 88 -22.61 -1.92 -4.69
CA VAL A 88 -23.73 -1.08 -5.11
C VAL A 88 -24.35 -0.38 -3.90
N ARG A 89 -24.63 -1.13 -2.82
CA ARG A 89 -25.23 -0.57 -1.60
C ARG A 89 -24.33 0.47 -0.93
N LYS A 90 -23.04 0.15 -0.76
CA LYS A 90 -22.12 1.01 0.01
C LYS A 90 -21.56 2.17 -0.81
N TYR A 91 -21.17 1.93 -2.06
CA TYR A 91 -20.42 2.89 -2.87
C TYR A 91 -21.19 3.39 -4.09
N LYS A 92 -22.38 2.87 -4.36
CA LYS A 92 -23.15 3.12 -5.59
C LYS A 92 -22.37 2.72 -6.85
N ALA A 93 -21.51 1.71 -6.72
CA ALA A 93 -20.71 1.18 -7.82
C ALA A 93 -21.54 0.25 -8.71
N ASN A 94 -22.46 0.83 -9.49
CA ASN A 94 -23.46 0.13 -10.32
C ASN A 94 -22.95 -0.40 -11.67
N SER A 95 -21.64 -0.57 -11.81
CA SER A 95 -21.04 -1.16 -13.00
C SER A 95 -19.68 -1.75 -12.66
N PHE A 96 -19.25 -2.74 -13.45
CA PHE A 96 -17.94 -3.37 -13.31
C PHE A 96 -16.80 -2.35 -13.21
N THR A 97 -16.82 -1.30 -14.05
CA THR A 97 -15.78 -0.27 -14.05
C THR A 97 -15.71 0.49 -12.72
N LEU A 98 -16.86 0.89 -12.17
CA LEU A 98 -16.90 1.58 -10.87
C LEU A 98 -16.49 0.62 -9.76
N PHE A 99 -16.98 -0.62 -9.81
CA PHE A 99 -16.59 -1.66 -8.88
C PHE A 99 -15.08 -1.87 -8.88
N ALA A 100 -14.47 -2.09 -10.04
CA ALA A 100 -13.03 -2.33 -10.17
C ALA A 100 -12.22 -1.17 -9.59
N GLY A 101 -12.64 0.06 -9.86
CA GLY A 101 -12.03 1.26 -9.28
C GLY A 101 -12.08 1.27 -7.74
N VAL A 102 -13.26 1.08 -7.16
CA VAL A 102 -13.42 1.04 -5.68
C VAL A 102 -12.69 -0.15 -5.08
N PHE A 103 -12.80 -1.32 -5.72
CA PHE A 103 -12.21 -2.57 -5.25
C PHE A 103 -10.69 -2.43 -5.14
N MET A 104 -10.03 -1.90 -6.17
CA MET A 104 -8.60 -1.61 -6.13
C MET A 104 -8.23 -0.60 -5.03
N LEU A 105 -9.03 0.45 -4.80
CA LEU A 105 -8.79 1.37 -3.69
C LEU A 105 -8.93 0.65 -2.33
N ASN A 106 -9.94 -0.20 -2.15
CA ASN A 106 -10.10 -1.02 -0.96
C ASN A 106 -8.93 -1.98 -0.74
N MET A 107 -8.33 -2.52 -1.80
CA MET A 107 -7.11 -3.32 -1.68
C MET A 107 -5.96 -2.53 -1.06
N PHE A 108 -5.75 -1.27 -1.48
CA PHE A 108 -4.69 -0.42 -0.93
C PHE A 108 -4.98 -0.03 0.52
N GLU A 109 -6.22 0.38 0.84
CA GLU A 109 -6.61 0.71 2.20
C GLU A 109 -6.47 -0.49 3.16
N SER A 110 -6.86 -1.69 2.71
CA SER A 110 -6.72 -2.91 3.52
C SER A 110 -5.25 -3.31 3.72
N LYS A 111 -4.40 -3.08 2.71
CA LYS A 111 -2.95 -3.22 2.87
C LYS A 111 -2.41 -2.20 3.88
N ALA A 112 -2.91 -0.96 3.86
CA ALA A 112 -2.52 0.07 4.83
C ALA A 112 -2.82 -0.37 6.26
N ALA A 113 -4.05 -0.85 6.49
CA ALA A 113 -4.53 -1.28 7.80
C ALA A 113 -3.78 -2.53 8.33
N SER A 114 -3.42 -3.46 7.45
CA SER A 114 -2.66 -4.66 7.83
C SER A 114 -1.18 -4.39 8.12
N GLN A 115 -0.60 -3.33 7.56
CA GLN A 115 0.81 -2.95 7.75
C GLN A 115 1.08 -2.04 8.95
N ASN A 116 0.20 -2.00 9.96
CA ASN A 116 0.34 -1.14 11.15
C ASN A 116 1.66 -1.26 11.94
N ASN A 117 2.53 -2.22 11.60
CA ASN A 117 3.84 -2.42 12.24
C ASN A 117 5.05 -2.30 11.27
N VAL A 118 4.86 -1.92 10.00
CA VAL A 118 5.99 -1.75 9.06
C VAL A 118 6.38 -0.28 9.01
N VAL A 119 7.54 0.06 9.58
CA VAL A 119 8.15 1.37 9.41
C VAL A 119 8.50 1.54 7.93
N ARG A 120 7.75 2.39 7.22
CA ARG A 120 8.04 2.72 5.81
C ARG A 120 9.21 3.69 5.77
N ILE A 121 10.39 3.15 5.48
CA ILE A 121 11.61 3.92 5.32
C ILE A 121 11.78 4.20 3.83
N LYS A 122 11.67 5.47 3.38
CA LYS A 122 12.04 5.83 2.01
C LYS A 122 13.54 5.64 1.82
N GLU A 123 14.03 5.57 0.57
CA GLU A 123 15.47 5.43 0.33
C GLU A 123 16.30 6.54 1.02
N ALA A 124 15.80 7.77 1.01
CA ALA A 124 16.42 8.89 1.73
C ALA A 124 16.48 8.63 3.25
N ASP A 125 15.40 8.10 3.84
CA ASP A 125 15.33 7.77 5.26
C ASP A 125 16.26 6.60 5.60
N PHE A 126 16.43 5.64 4.68
CA PHE A 126 17.34 4.51 4.84
C PHE A 126 18.79 4.96 4.79
N ARG A 127 19.15 5.80 3.82
CA ARG A 127 20.48 6.42 3.73
C ARG A 127 20.79 7.26 4.96
N TRP A 128 19.79 7.97 5.49
CA TRP A 128 19.92 8.68 6.76
C TRP A 128 20.19 7.72 7.92
N LEU A 129 19.45 6.62 8.03
CA LEU A 129 19.63 5.62 9.09
C LEU A 129 21.01 4.95 9.02
N VAL A 130 21.50 4.64 7.82
CA VAL A 130 22.86 4.13 7.58
C VAL A 130 23.91 5.17 8.01
N LYS A 131 23.69 6.45 7.72
CA LYS A 131 24.59 7.52 8.17
C LYS A 131 24.61 7.66 9.69
N GLU A 132 23.46 7.57 10.35
CA GLU A 132 23.38 7.58 11.81
C GLU A 132 24.07 6.37 12.43
N TYR A 133 23.94 5.19 11.82
CA TYR A 133 24.70 4.01 12.23
C TYR A 133 26.20 4.26 12.16
N GLU A 134 26.71 4.76 11.02
CA GLU A 134 28.14 5.04 10.88
C GLU A 134 28.66 6.05 11.91
N ASN A 135 27.86 7.06 12.24
CA ASN A 135 28.21 8.07 13.24
C ASN A 135 28.20 7.53 14.68
N ARG A 136 27.30 6.61 15.00
CA ARG A 136 27.01 6.19 16.39
C ARG A 136 27.38 4.74 16.71
N LYS A 137 27.89 3.97 15.74
CA LYS A 137 28.19 2.54 15.90
C LYS A 137 29.14 2.24 17.05
N GLN A 138 30.11 3.11 17.36
CA GLN A 138 31.03 2.90 18.48
C GLN A 138 30.35 3.11 19.84
N GLU A 139 29.51 4.14 19.96
CA GLU A 139 28.72 4.41 21.16
C GLU A 139 27.72 3.27 21.42
N TYR A 140 26.98 2.86 20.40
CA TYR A 140 25.99 1.79 20.53
C TYR A 140 26.64 0.41 20.76
N ARG A 141 27.85 0.18 20.23
CA ARG A 141 28.66 -1.00 20.61
C ARG A 141 28.97 -1.01 22.10
N ALA A 142 29.46 0.10 22.64
CA ALA A 142 29.84 0.18 24.05
C ALA A 142 28.64 0.08 24.99
N LYS A 143 27.52 0.73 24.65
CA LYS A 143 26.35 0.85 25.52
C LYS A 143 25.36 -0.32 25.41
N HIS A 144 25.22 -0.89 24.21
CA HIS A 144 24.17 -1.87 23.91
C HIS A 144 24.71 -3.18 23.32
N GLY A 145 26.03 -3.32 23.13
CA GLY A 145 26.64 -4.53 22.56
C GLY A 145 26.30 -4.75 21.08
N VAL A 146 25.83 -3.72 20.37
CA VAL A 146 25.36 -3.81 18.98
C VAL A 146 26.51 -4.13 18.03
N GLN A 147 26.42 -5.22 17.28
CA GLN A 147 27.49 -5.61 16.33
C GLN A 147 27.14 -5.39 14.86
N SER A 148 25.85 -5.23 14.55
CA SER A 148 25.31 -5.12 13.19
C SER A 148 24.42 -3.89 13.03
N PHE A 149 24.18 -3.50 11.77
CA PHE A 149 23.29 -2.41 11.41
C PHE A 149 21.84 -2.73 11.82
N GLU A 150 21.41 -3.97 11.66
CA GLU A 150 20.06 -4.44 11.98
C GLU A 150 19.78 -4.29 13.48
N GLN A 151 20.72 -4.71 14.32
CA GLN A 151 20.65 -4.53 15.77
C GLN A 151 20.67 -3.05 16.17
N PHE A 152 21.45 -2.23 15.47
CA PHE A 152 21.44 -0.78 15.68
C PHE A 152 20.07 -0.20 15.35
N ALA A 153 19.53 -0.50 14.16
CA ALA A 153 18.28 0.04 13.67
C ALA A 153 17.12 -0.27 14.63
N ASP A 154 17.04 -1.51 15.12
CA ASP A 154 15.97 -1.93 16.02
C ASP A 154 15.99 -1.15 17.36
N ILE A 155 17.18 -1.06 17.99
CA ILE A 155 17.34 -0.33 19.25
C ILE A 155 17.17 1.18 19.05
N PHE A 156 17.79 1.73 18.00
CA PHE A 156 17.80 3.16 17.73
C PHE A 156 16.40 3.69 17.40
N LEU A 157 15.65 2.99 16.54
CA LEU A 157 14.29 3.40 16.18
C LEU A 157 13.35 3.31 17.39
N LYS A 158 13.53 2.30 18.25
CA LYS A 158 12.78 2.17 19.50
C LYS A 158 13.05 3.34 20.44
N GLU A 159 14.31 3.68 20.70
CA GLU A 159 14.68 4.83 21.54
C GLU A 159 14.14 6.15 20.96
N LEU A 160 14.15 6.31 19.64
CA LEU A 160 13.64 7.49 18.96
C LEU A 160 12.12 7.62 19.13
N LEU A 161 11.39 6.52 18.99
CA LEU A 161 9.95 6.47 19.22
C LEU A 161 9.58 6.79 20.68
N GLU A 162 10.33 6.25 21.64
CA GLU A 162 10.13 6.55 23.07
C GLU A 162 10.35 8.04 23.38
N LYS A 163 11.38 8.65 22.79
CA LYS A 163 11.64 10.10 22.90
C LYS A 163 10.50 10.93 22.31
N VAL A 164 10.01 10.58 21.12
CA VAL A 164 8.87 11.27 20.49
C VAL A 164 7.60 11.13 21.34
N ASN A 165 7.31 9.95 21.86
CA ASN A 165 6.15 9.72 22.73
C ASN A 165 6.25 10.53 24.03
N THR A 166 7.45 10.62 24.61
CA THR A 166 7.71 11.43 25.80
C THR A 166 7.52 12.92 25.50
N ALA A 167 8.10 13.40 24.39
CA ALA A 167 7.94 14.80 23.96
C ALA A 167 6.48 15.16 23.70
N LYS A 168 5.71 14.28 23.05
CA LYS A 168 4.26 14.46 22.85
C LYS A 168 3.55 14.65 24.19
N ARG A 169 3.79 13.77 25.17
CA ARG A 169 3.16 13.85 26.50
C ARG A 169 3.46 15.17 27.20
N ILE A 170 4.71 15.65 27.13
CA ILE A 170 5.14 16.92 27.73
C ILE A 170 4.48 18.11 27.04
N LEU A 171 4.35 18.08 25.71
CA LEU A 171 3.78 19.19 24.92
C LEU A 171 2.24 19.23 24.92
N THR A 172 1.58 18.14 25.33
CA THR A 172 0.12 18.08 25.52
C THR A 172 -0.33 18.34 26.97
N LEU A 173 0.62 18.64 27.88
CA LEU A 173 0.36 19.21 29.20
C LEU A 173 0.34 20.75 29.09
#